data_AF-A0AA42L772-F1
#
_entry.id   AF-A0AA42L772-F1
#
_cell.length_a   1.000
_cell.length_b   1.000
_cell.length_c   1.000
_cell.angle_alpha   90.00
_cell.angle_beta   90.00
_cell.angle_gamma   90.00
#
_symmetry.space_group_name_H-M   'P 1'
#
loop_
_entity.id
_entity.type
_entity.pdbx_description
1 polymer ?
#
loop_
_entity_poly.entity_id
_entity_poly.type
_entity_poly.pdbx_seq_one_letter_code
_entity_poly.pdbx_strand_id
1 'polypeptide(L)'
;MAGRDSNTARKGRSLGPASRQLNWAATLAAKGPGALQPQHLHFRRQPQGRKTLHLVLLDQSASMLRGQKLAWAKGCVLALSTLFYRRRDAMAVLGFAGEQAQWLQKPGKAGLFNEHWIAPLRGGGATPIQSAIDAVQDTVRRAPAGTQVAVWLLTDGRFDPLPQRPRGVDDCYIIDFEDGAVALGRCHRLAELWGGTCVPAAQWGAPTAG
;
A
#
# COMPACT_ATOMS: atom_id res chain seq x y z
N MET A 1 -43.24 40.33 24.21
CA MET A 1 -41.82 40.71 24.44
C MET A 1 -41.32 39.85 25.60
N ALA A 2 -40.29 39.02 25.55
CA ALA A 2 -39.27 38.71 24.56
C ALA A 2 -38.93 37.21 24.67
N GLY A 3 -38.52 36.62 23.55
CA GLY A 3 -38.26 35.19 23.39
C GLY A 3 -36.95 34.72 24.01
N ARG A 4 -36.92 33.41 24.31
CA ARG A 4 -35.72 32.63 24.63
C ARG A 4 -35.08 32.15 23.33
N ASP A 5 -33.85 32.58 23.08
CA ASP A 5 -33.01 32.03 22.03
C ASP A 5 -32.09 30.94 22.60
N SER A 6 -32.44 29.67 22.36
CA SER A 6 -31.53 28.54 22.55
C SER A 6 -30.86 28.20 21.21
N ASN A 7 -29.72 28.87 20.97
CA ASN A 7 -28.85 28.61 19.84
C ASN A 7 -28.17 27.23 19.98
N THR A 8 -28.72 26.20 19.34
CA THR A 8 -28.06 24.90 19.16
C THR A 8 -27.46 24.83 17.77
N ALA A 9 -26.22 25.28 17.66
CA ALA A 9 -25.38 25.12 16.47
C ALA A 9 -25.13 23.63 16.21
N ARG A 10 -25.97 23.00 15.38
CA ARG A 10 -25.71 21.68 14.79
C ARG A 10 -24.51 21.78 13.85
N LYS A 11 -23.35 21.37 14.36
CA LYS A 11 -22.11 21.15 13.62
C LYS A 11 -22.40 20.29 12.37
N GLY A 12 -22.37 20.94 11.20
CA GLY A 12 -22.52 20.27 9.91
C GLY A 12 -21.43 19.22 9.73
N ARG A 13 -21.82 17.95 9.64
CA ARG A 13 -20.95 16.88 9.14
C ARG A 13 -20.67 17.18 7.67
N SER A 14 -19.44 17.60 7.38
CA SER A 14 -18.87 17.67 6.03
C SER A 14 -19.07 16.31 5.33
N LEU A 15 -20.03 16.26 4.43
CA LEU A 15 -20.27 15.14 3.52
C LEU A 15 -19.08 15.09 2.54
N GLY A 16 -18.32 13.99 2.58
CA GLY A 16 -17.33 13.69 1.54
C GLY A 16 -18.00 13.58 0.16
N PRO A 17 -17.21 13.60 -0.93
CA PRO A 17 -17.75 13.72 -2.29
C PRO A 17 -18.75 12.60 -2.58
N ALA A 18 -19.96 12.99 -2.97
CA ALA A 18 -21.05 12.09 -3.31
C ALA A 18 -20.70 11.27 -4.56
N SER A 19 -20.57 9.95 -4.41
CA SER A 19 -20.49 9.03 -5.54
C SER A 19 -21.84 8.97 -6.26
N ARG A 20 -21.84 9.13 -7.59
CA ARG A 20 -23.03 9.23 -8.48
C ARG A 20 -23.84 7.93 -8.69
N GLN A 21 -23.71 6.88 -7.88
CA GLN A 21 -24.50 5.66 -8.07
C GLN A 21 -25.80 5.65 -7.26
N LEU A 22 -26.92 5.70 -7.97
CA LEU A 22 -28.27 5.66 -7.41
C LEU A 22 -28.61 4.28 -6.84
N ASN A 23 -29.22 4.25 -5.67
CA ASN A 23 -29.91 3.08 -5.13
C ASN A 23 -31.32 3.02 -5.71
N TRP A 24 -31.49 2.35 -6.85
CA TRP A 24 -32.78 2.27 -7.53
C TRP A 24 -33.89 1.65 -6.68
N ALA A 25 -33.60 0.62 -5.89
CA ALA A 25 -34.61 -0.02 -5.04
C ALA A 25 -35.15 0.96 -3.97
N ALA A 26 -34.25 1.63 -3.24
CA ALA A 26 -34.65 2.64 -2.23
C ALA A 26 -35.27 3.88 -2.88
N THR A 27 -34.78 4.28 -4.06
CA THR A 27 -35.30 5.42 -4.82
C THR A 27 -36.72 5.16 -5.32
N LEU A 28 -36.98 3.98 -5.88
CA LEU A 28 -38.30 3.60 -6.39
C LEU A 28 -39.29 3.33 -5.24
N ALA A 29 -38.83 2.79 -4.12
CA ALA A 29 -39.64 2.66 -2.91
C ALA A 29 -40.05 4.04 -2.36
N ALA A 30 -39.11 5.00 -2.31
CA ALA A 30 -39.41 6.37 -1.89
C ALA A 30 -40.28 7.15 -2.90
N LYS A 31 -40.18 6.82 -4.19
CA LYS A 31 -41.03 7.39 -5.26
C LYS A 31 -42.49 6.90 -5.16
N GLY A 32 -42.70 5.61 -4.87
CA GLY A 32 -44.02 5.00 -4.97
C GLY A 32 -44.62 5.10 -6.39
N PRO A 33 -45.95 5.17 -6.54
CA PRO A 33 -46.60 5.25 -7.85
C PRO A 33 -46.46 6.62 -8.54
N GLY A 34 -46.07 7.67 -7.83
CA GLY A 34 -45.97 9.04 -8.36
C GLY A 34 -44.76 9.29 -9.27
N ALA A 35 -44.66 10.49 -9.84
CA ALA A 35 -43.52 10.90 -10.67
C ALA A 35 -42.22 10.98 -9.84
N LEU A 36 -41.07 10.65 -10.46
CA LEU A 36 -39.78 10.69 -9.78
C LEU A 36 -39.38 12.15 -9.53
N GLN A 37 -39.12 12.51 -8.27
CA GLN A 37 -38.64 13.83 -7.86
C GLN A 37 -37.22 13.75 -7.27
N PRO A 38 -36.45 14.84 -7.29
CA PRO A 38 -35.08 14.86 -6.75
C PRO A 38 -34.98 14.38 -5.29
N GLN A 39 -35.98 14.65 -4.46
CA GLN A 39 -36.05 14.21 -3.06
C GLN A 39 -36.19 12.69 -2.87
N HIS A 40 -36.58 11.95 -3.93
CA HIS A 40 -36.68 10.50 -3.88
C HIS A 40 -35.33 9.82 -4.17
N LEU A 41 -34.34 10.57 -4.71
CA LEU A 41 -33.05 10.01 -5.10
C LEU A 41 -32.27 9.57 -3.87
N HIS A 42 -32.21 8.26 -3.65
CA HIS A 42 -31.36 7.66 -2.64
C HIS A 42 -30.08 7.20 -3.31
N PHE A 43 -28.94 7.73 -2.89
CA PHE A 43 -27.65 7.24 -3.38
C PHE A 43 -27.23 6.03 -2.56
N ARG A 44 -26.66 5.00 -3.23
CA ARG A 44 -26.03 3.92 -2.47
C ARG A 44 -24.85 4.54 -1.73
N ARG A 45 -24.85 4.44 -0.41
CA ARG A 45 -23.59 4.39 0.32
C ARG A 45 -22.90 3.14 -0.18
N GLN A 46 -21.82 3.29 -0.95
CA GLN A 46 -20.93 2.15 -1.17
C GLN A 46 -20.63 1.57 0.22
N PRO A 47 -20.69 0.23 0.41
CA PRO A 47 -19.93 -0.38 1.49
C PRO A 47 -18.54 0.24 1.40
N GLN A 48 -17.95 0.69 2.51
CA GLN A 48 -16.52 1.04 2.46
C GLN A 48 -15.81 -0.22 1.99
N GLY A 49 -15.52 -0.27 0.69
CA GLY A 49 -15.06 -1.46 -0.01
C GLY A 49 -13.78 -1.94 0.64
N ARG A 50 -13.57 -3.26 0.63
CA ARG A 50 -12.33 -3.96 1.02
C ARG A 50 -11.14 -2.98 1.03
N LYS A 51 -10.75 -2.53 2.23
CA LYS A 51 -9.57 -1.68 2.36
C LYS A 51 -8.38 -2.55 2.03
N THR A 52 -7.59 -2.16 1.04
CA THR A 52 -6.34 -2.85 0.75
C THR A 52 -5.25 -2.26 1.63
N LEU A 53 -4.47 -3.12 2.27
CA LEU A 53 -3.26 -2.79 2.98
C LEU A 53 -2.07 -3.23 2.13
N HIS A 54 -1.31 -2.26 1.65
CA HIS A 54 -0.08 -2.48 0.91
C HIS A 54 1.12 -2.45 1.86
N LEU A 55 1.81 -3.57 1.99
CA LEU A 55 3.03 -3.70 2.78
C LEU A 55 4.22 -3.62 1.83
N VAL A 56 4.91 -2.47 1.82
CA VAL A 56 6.08 -2.25 0.98
C VAL A 56 7.33 -2.60 1.77
N LEU A 57 8.05 -3.62 1.32
CA LEU A 57 9.28 -4.12 1.91
C LEU A 57 10.46 -3.64 1.07
N LEU A 58 11.36 -2.91 1.70
CA LEU A 58 12.52 -2.30 1.06
C LEU A 58 13.77 -3.03 1.49
N ASP A 59 14.39 -3.72 0.53
CA ASP A 59 15.74 -4.22 0.71
C ASP A 59 16.71 -3.04 0.72
N GLN A 60 17.27 -2.79 1.90
CA GLN A 60 18.21 -1.72 2.20
C GLN A 60 19.64 -2.25 2.30
N SER A 61 19.91 -3.43 1.72
CA SER A 61 21.25 -3.98 1.63
C SER A 61 22.18 -3.10 0.78
N ALA A 62 23.49 -3.31 0.96
CA ALA A 62 24.48 -2.54 0.24
C ALA A 62 24.36 -2.69 -1.29
N SER A 63 23.91 -3.85 -1.80
CA SER A 63 23.69 -4.04 -3.25
C SER A 63 22.52 -3.23 -3.80
N MET A 64 21.55 -2.86 -2.95
CA MET A 64 20.37 -2.08 -3.30
C MET A 64 20.57 -0.57 -3.17
N LEU A 65 21.33 -0.11 -2.17
CA LEU A 65 21.45 1.31 -1.85
C LEU A 65 22.64 2.01 -2.50
N ARG A 66 23.14 1.51 -3.63
CA ARG A 66 24.23 2.12 -4.39
C ARG A 66 23.78 2.64 -5.75
N GLY A 67 24.34 3.78 -6.16
CA GLY A 67 24.22 4.31 -7.51
C GLY A 67 22.77 4.43 -8.00
N GLN A 68 22.51 3.90 -9.19
CA GLN A 68 21.23 4.01 -9.89
C GLN A 68 20.07 3.30 -9.19
N LYS A 69 20.32 2.16 -8.53
CA LYS A 69 19.29 1.40 -7.82
C LYS A 69 18.64 2.17 -6.68
N LEU A 70 19.43 2.95 -5.94
CA LEU A 70 18.92 3.83 -4.89
C LEU A 70 17.92 4.86 -5.47
N ALA A 71 18.27 5.44 -6.62
CA ALA A 71 17.42 6.43 -7.26
C ALA A 71 16.12 5.81 -7.80
N TRP A 72 16.20 4.61 -8.38
CA TRP A 72 15.01 3.85 -8.79
C TRP A 72 14.16 3.42 -7.60
N ALA A 73 14.76 3.00 -6.47
CA ALA A 73 14.03 2.61 -5.28
C ALA A 73 13.21 3.80 -4.75
N LYS A 74 13.79 5.01 -4.73
CA LYS A 74 13.09 6.24 -4.38
C LYS A 74 11.91 6.50 -5.31
N GLY A 75 12.14 6.41 -6.62
CA GLY A 75 11.07 6.56 -7.63
C GLY A 75 9.94 5.55 -7.44
N CYS A 76 10.28 4.28 -7.25
CA CYS A 76 9.32 3.20 -7.04
C CYS A 76 8.44 3.44 -5.80
N VAL A 77 9.04 3.76 -4.66
CA VAL A 77 8.29 3.97 -3.42
C VAL A 77 7.39 5.21 -3.52
N LEU A 78 7.85 6.28 -4.18
CA LEU A 78 7.02 7.47 -4.46
C LEU A 78 5.85 7.14 -5.41
N ALA A 79 6.09 6.35 -6.46
CA ALA A 79 5.05 5.93 -7.40
C ALA A 79 3.99 5.06 -6.72
N LEU A 80 4.42 4.08 -5.92
CA LEU A 80 3.54 3.22 -5.11
C LEU A 80 2.74 4.05 -4.10
N SER A 81 3.39 4.93 -3.34
CA SER A 81 2.70 5.74 -2.34
C SER A 81 1.67 6.66 -2.97
N THR A 82 1.99 7.27 -4.12
CA THR A 82 1.07 8.10 -4.91
C THR A 82 -0.12 7.29 -5.41
N LEU A 83 0.13 6.07 -5.92
CA LEU A 83 -0.91 5.17 -6.39
C LEU A 83 -1.88 4.80 -5.27
N PHE A 84 -1.36 4.37 -4.12
CA PHE A 84 -2.15 3.95 -2.97
C PHE A 84 -2.89 5.13 -2.34
N TYR A 85 -2.26 6.31 -2.28
CA TYR A 85 -2.90 7.54 -1.82
C TYR A 85 -4.12 7.91 -2.67
N ARG A 86 -3.98 7.86 -4.01
CA ARG A 86 -5.09 8.15 -4.93
C ARG A 86 -6.24 7.15 -4.78
N ARG A 87 -5.93 5.88 -4.53
CA ARG A 87 -6.92 4.81 -4.29
C ARG A 87 -7.52 4.84 -2.88
N ARG A 88 -6.96 5.66 -1.99
CA ARG A 88 -7.30 5.73 -0.55
C ARG A 88 -7.05 4.39 0.18
N ASP A 89 -6.07 3.64 -0.31
CA ASP A 89 -5.61 2.41 0.31
C ASP A 89 -4.69 2.70 1.50
N ALA A 90 -4.55 1.70 2.37
CA ALA A 90 -3.60 1.75 3.46
C ALA A 90 -2.23 1.30 2.98
N MET A 91 -1.16 1.86 3.56
CA MET A 91 0.21 1.52 3.26
C MET A 91 1.02 1.42 4.55
N ALA A 92 1.96 0.49 4.56
CA ALA A 92 3.06 0.44 5.52
C ALA A 92 4.37 0.27 4.74
N VAL A 93 5.45 0.82 5.27
CA VAL A 93 6.79 0.72 4.68
C VAL A 93 7.71 0.10 5.72
N LEU A 94 8.30 -1.03 5.38
CA LEU A 94 9.28 -1.74 6.20
C LEU A 94 10.60 -1.76 5.44
N GLY A 95 11.64 -1.26 6.07
CA GLY A 95 13.01 -1.35 5.59
C GLY A 95 13.71 -2.53 6.25
N PHE A 96 14.54 -3.26 5.51
CA PHE A 96 15.36 -4.32 6.08
C PHE A 96 16.76 -4.37 5.46
N ALA A 97 17.78 -4.59 6.29
CA ALA A 97 19.17 -4.79 5.85
C ALA A 97 19.97 -5.51 6.95
N GLY A 98 20.96 -6.33 6.57
CA GLY A 98 21.82 -7.03 7.51
C GLY A 98 21.03 -7.97 8.43
N GLU A 99 20.73 -7.53 9.65
CA GLU A 99 19.96 -8.28 10.66
C GLU A 99 18.71 -7.52 11.14
N GLN A 100 18.41 -6.35 10.58
CA GLN A 100 17.37 -5.48 11.10
C GLN A 100 16.22 -5.33 10.10
N ALA A 101 15.01 -5.38 10.63
CA ALA A 101 13.77 -5.00 9.96
C ALA A 101 13.08 -3.92 10.78
N GLN A 102 12.78 -2.77 10.17
CA GLN A 102 12.19 -1.63 10.84
C GLN A 102 11.01 -1.07 10.05
N TRP A 103 9.89 -0.83 10.74
CA TRP A 103 8.79 -0.04 10.19
C TRP A 103 9.21 1.43 10.05
N LEU A 104 9.41 1.86 8.82
CA LEU A 104 9.67 3.24 8.42
C LEU A 104 8.37 4.05 8.35
N GLN A 105 7.27 3.38 7.99
CA GLN A 105 5.90 3.84 8.16
C GLN A 105 5.06 2.66 8.67
N LYS A 106 4.40 2.82 9.81
CA LYS A 106 3.41 1.85 10.32
C LYS A 106 2.15 1.83 9.45
N PRO A 107 1.39 0.71 9.44
CA PRO A 107 0.13 0.63 8.69
C PRO A 107 -0.80 1.81 8.96
N GLY A 108 -1.15 2.53 7.89
CA GLY A 108 -1.97 3.73 7.98
C GLY A 108 -2.38 4.20 6.59
N LYS A 109 -2.97 5.40 6.50
CA LYS A 109 -3.22 6.02 5.19
C LYS A 109 -1.90 6.17 4.45
N ALA A 110 -1.87 5.85 3.16
CA ALA A 110 -0.69 6.11 2.33
C ALA A 110 -0.26 7.58 2.49
N GLY A 111 1.00 7.78 2.87
CA GLY A 111 1.60 9.11 3.03
C GLY A 111 2.27 9.56 1.74
N LEU A 112 2.54 10.85 1.61
CA LEU A 112 3.50 11.33 0.62
C LEU A 112 4.90 10.84 0.99
N PHE A 113 5.76 10.66 -0.01
CA PHE A 113 7.10 10.09 0.14
C PHE A 113 7.92 10.78 1.25
N ASN A 114 8.66 9.98 2.03
CA ASN A 114 9.65 10.47 2.99
C ASN A 114 11.03 9.97 2.57
N GLU A 115 11.97 10.90 2.41
CA GLU A 115 13.35 10.64 2.01
C GLU A 115 14.11 9.67 2.95
N HIS A 116 13.70 9.61 4.22
CA HIS A 116 14.28 8.71 5.22
C HIS A 116 13.86 7.25 5.02
N TRP A 117 12.84 6.96 4.21
CA TRP A 117 12.40 5.57 3.95
C TRP A 117 13.46 4.71 3.27
N ILE A 118 14.45 5.32 2.63
CA ILE A 118 15.48 4.57 1.90
C ILE A 118 16.88 4.91 2.45
N ALA A 119 16.95 5.50 3.65
CA ALA A 119 18.20 5.67 4.38
C ALA A 119 18.75 4.29 4.80
N PRO A 120 20.04 3.99 4.60
CA PRO A 120 20.61 2.70 4.99
C PRO A 120 20.40 2.41 6.48
N LEU A 121 19.93 1.19 6.79
CA LEU A 121 19.96 0.68 8.16
C LEU A 121 21.42 0.35 8.53
N ARG A 122 21.83 0.69 9.76
CA ARG A 122 23.17 0.38 10.26
C ARG A 122 23.19 -1.03 10.83
N GLY A 123 23.95 -1.98 10.27
CA GLY A 123 24.22 -3.28 10.91
C GLY A 123 24.97 -4.31 10.06
N GLY A 124 25.89 -5.07 10.68
CA GLY A 124 26.63 -6.20 10.10
C GLY A 124 26.31 -7.52 10.81
N GLY A 125 26.18 -8.61 10.03
CA GLY A 125 25.76 -9.96 10.47
C GLY A 125 24.58 -10.53 9.65
N ALA A 126 24.15 -11.78 9.89
CA ALA A 126 23.27 -12.62 9.01
C ALA A 126 21.83 -12.79 9.57
N THR A 127 20.69 -12.88 8.86
CA THR A 127 20.22 -12.76 7.46
C THR A 127 18.83 -12.06 7.54
N PRO A 128 18.54 -10.95 6.80
CA PRO A 128 17.57 -9.92 7.23
C PRO A 128 16.10 -10.15 6.86
N ILE A 129 15.83 -11.00 5.87
CA ILE A 129 14.49 -11.05 5.28
C ILE A 129 13.48 -11.79 6.15
N GLN A 130 13.90 -12.77 6.95
CA GLN A 130 12.96 -13.51 7.80
C GLN A 130 12.28 -12.60 8.83
N SER A 131 13.03 -11.68 9.46
CA SER A 131 12.46 -10.69 10.38
C SER A 131 11.45 -9.75 9.69
N ALA A 132 11.68 -9.42 8.41
CA ALA A 132 10.70 -8.69 7.62
C ALA A 132 9.43 -9.51 7.34
N ILE A 133 9.58 -10.80 7.01
CA ILE A 133 8.45 -11.72 6.81
C ILE A 133 7.64 -11.89 8.10
N ASP A 134 8.29 -12.04 9.24
CA ASP A 134 7.62 -12.18 10.54
C ASP A 134 6.82 -10.92 10.87
N ALA A 135 7.41 -9.73 10.68
CA ALA A 135 6.72 -8.46 10.86
C ALA A 135 5.49 -8.29 9.92
N VAL A 136 5.58 -8.78 8.68
CA VAL A 136 4.45 -8.83 7.75
C VAL A 136 3.36 -9.74 8.29
N GLN A 137 3.69 -10.97 8.70
CA GLN A 137 2.71 -11.93 9.20
C GLN A 137 2.03 -11.41 10.48
N ASP A 138 2.77 -10.76 11.36
CA ASP A 138 2.23 -10.09 12.55
C ASP A 138 1.22 -9.00 12.18
N THR A 139 1.53 -8.24 11.13
CA THR A 139 0.65 -7.18 10.61
C THR A 139 -0.60 -7.74 9.97
N VAL A 140 -0.47 -8.80 9.17
CA VAL A 140 -1.60 -9.54 8.58
C VAL A 140 -2.53 -10.06 9.67
N ARG A 141 -1.99 -10.69 10.73
CA ARG A 141 -2.79 -11.23 11.84
C ARG A 141 -3.57 -10.17 12.60
N ARG A 142 -3.08 -8.93 12.64
CA ARG A 142 -3.73 -7.80 13.31
C ARG A 142 -4.65 -6.99 12.38
N ALA A 143 -4.64 -7.27 11.08
CA ALA A 143 -5.48 -6.56 10.13
C ALA A 143 -6.97 -6.85 10.39
N PRO A 144 -7.86 -5.86 10.24
CA PRO A 144 -9.29 -6.08 10.38
C PRO A 144 -9.79 -7.19 9.43
N ALA A 145 -10.77 -7.98 9.87
CA ALA A 145 -11.36 -9.03 9.05
C ALA A 145 -11.85 -8.49 7.69
N GLY A 146 -11.53 -9.22 6.62
CA GLY A 146 -11.86 -8.81 5.25
C GLY A 146 -10.98 -7.71 4.66
N THR A 147 -9.92 -7.28 5.35
CA THR A 147 -8.84 -6.45 4.75
C THR A 147 -8.08 -7.28 3.73
N GLN A 148 -7.87 -6.73 2.54
CA GLN A 148 -6.98 -7.35 1.55
C GLN A 148 -5.55 -6.92 1.84
N VAL A 149 -4.60 -7.84 1.80
CA VAL A 149 -3.19 -7.56 2.05
C VAL A 149 -2.36 -7.90 0.83
N ALA A 150 -1.62 -6.91 0.35
CA ALA A 150 -0.69 -7.07 -0.76
C ALA A 150 0.73 -6.71 -0.30
N VAL A 151 1.71 -7.55 -0.64
CA VAL A 151 3.13 -7.32 -0.34
C VAL A 151 3.86 -6.89 -1.60
N TRP A 152 4.70 -5.86 -1.47
CA TRP A 152 5.59 -5.37 -2.52
C TRP A 152 7.04 -5.46 -2.03
N LEU A 153 7.83 -6.37 -2.57
CA LEU A 153 9.24 -6.52 -2.21
C LEU A 153 10.12 -5.83 -3.26
N LEU A 154 10.86 -4.80 -2.86
CA LEU A 154 11.86 -4.13 -3.70
C LEU A 154 13.23 -4.71 -3.37
N THR A 155 13.85 -5.45 -4.29
CA THR A 155 15.11 -6.18 -4.05
C THR A 155 15.83 -6.53 -5.36
N ASP A 156 17.12 -6.84 -5.29
CA ASP A 156 17.89 -7.44 -6.39
C ASP A 156 17.98 -8.98 -6.26
N GLY A 157 17.20 -9.58 -5.35
CA GLY A 157 16.95 -11.01 -5.26
C GLY A 157 18.10 -11.82 -4.64
N ARG A 158 19.09 -11.15 -4.04
CA ARG A 158 20.29 -11.79 -3.45
C ARG A 158 20.00 -12.41 -2.07
N PHE A 159 19.06 -13.36 -2.03
CA PHE A 159 18.75 -14.15 -0.84
C PHE A 159 19.34 -15.55 -0.96
N ASP A 160 19.93 -16.02 0.13
CA ASP A 160 20.35 -17.41 0.30
C ASP A 160 20.16 -17.83 1.77
N PRO A 161 19.19 -18.72 2.08
CA PRO A 161 18.20 -19.31 1.17
C PRO A 161 17.13 -18.30 0.71
N LEU A 162 16.36 -18.66 -0.32
CA LEU A 162 15.19 -17.87 -0.73
C LEU A 162 14.13 -17.83 0.38
N PRO A 163 13.56 -16.64 0.69
CA PRO A 163 12.54 -16.50 1.72
C PRO A 163 11.22 -17.15 1.32
N GLN A 164 10.50 -17.66 2.31
CA GLN A 164 9.15 -18.19 2.12
C GLN A 164 8.12 -17.08 1.95
N ARG A 165 7.05 -17.35 1.19
CA ARG A 165 5.93 -16.40 1.05
C ARG A 165 5.33 -16.11 2.43
N PRO A 166 5.08 -14.84 2.80
CA PRO A 166 4.35 -14.52 4.01
C PRO A 166 2.94 -15.12 3.99
N ARG A 167 2.54 -15.75 5.09
CA ARG A 167 1.20 -16.34 5.22
C ARG A 167 0.13 -15.26 5.34
N GLY A 168 -1.05 -15.53 4.78
CA GLY A 168 -2.23 -14.65 4.86
C GLY A 168 -2.15 -13.37 4.01
N VAL A 169 -1.18 -13.29 3.11
CA VAL A 169 -1.12 -12.25 2.06
C VAL A 169 -1.92 -12.73 0.85
N ASP A 170 -2.73 -11.86 0.27
CA ASP A 170 -3.52 -12.12 -0.94
C ASP A 170 -2.64 -12.01 -2.20
N ASP A 171 -1.95 -10.87 -2.36
CA ASP A 171 -1.14 -10.56 -3.55
C ASP A 171 0.34 -10.34 -3.21
N CYS A 172 1.24 -10.83 -4.05
CA CYS A 172 2.68 -10.59 -3.92
C CYS A 172 3.25 -10.01 -5.21
N TYR A 173 4.02 -8.94 -5.07
CA TYR A 173 4.73 -8.26 -6.14
C TYR A 173 6.21 -8.17 -5.79
N ILE A 174 7.07 -8.60 -6.69
CA ILE A 174 8.52 -8.43 -6.60
C ILE A 174 8.91 -7.33 -7.59
N ILE A 175 9.40 -6.20 -7.09
CA ILE A 175 9.97 -5.16 -7.93
C ILE A 175 11.45 -5.49 -8.11
N ASP A 176 11.82 -5.79 -9.35
CA ASP A 176 13.11 -6.35 -9.71
C ASP A 176 14.16 -5.25 -9.92
N PHE A 177 15.16 -5.24 -9.03
CA PHE A 177 16.37 -4.42 -9.11
C PHE A 177 17.60 -5.25 -9.47
N GLU A 178 17.42 -6.44 -10.03
CA GLU A 178 18.52 -7.22 -10.58
C GLU A 178 19.16 -6.47 -11.74
N ASP A 179 20.33 -5.88 -11.48
CA ASP A 179 21.20 -5.29 -12.49
C ASP A 179 22.40 -6.21 -12.72
N GLY A 180 22.62 -6.58 -13.98
CA GLY A 180 23.76 -7.35 -14.44
C GLY A 180 23.69 -7.60 -15.95
N ALA A 181 24.85 -7.77 -16.59
CA ALA A 181 24.93 -8.07 -18.03
C ALA A 181 24.23 -9.41 -18.41
N VAL A 182 24.02 -10.29 -17.42
CA VAL A 182 23.19 -11.49 -17.52
C VAL A 182 22.30 -11.52 -16.27
N ALA A 183 20.99 -11.40 -16.45
CA ALA A 183 20.04 -11.54 -15.35
C ALA A 183 20.04 -13.00 -14.87
N LEU A 184 20.29 -13.23 -13.58
CA LEU A 184 20.29 -14.59 -13.00
C LEU A 184 18.87 -15.05 -12.65
N GLY A 185 17.86 -14.24 -12.94
CA GLY A 185 16.45 -14.56 -12.79
C GLY A 185 16.05 -14.72 -11.32
N ARG A 186 16.74 -14.04 -10.40
CA ARG A 186 16.57 -14.26 -8.96
C ARG A 186 15.19 -13.78 -8.50
N CYS A 187 14.82 -12.56 -8.89
CA CYS A 187 13.52 -11.97 -8.59
C CYS A 187 12.38 -12.74 -9.25
N HIS A 188 12.58 -13.25 -10.47
CA HIS A 188 11.63 -14.11 -11.15
C HIS A 188 11.40 -15.43 -10.39
N ARG A 189 12.48 -16.13 -10.00
CA ARG A 189 12.38 -17.36 -9.20
C ARG A 189 11.69 -17.11 -7.85
N LEU A 190 11.98 -15.97 -7.22
CA LEU A 190 11.32 -15.59 -5.98
C LEU A 190 9.82 -15.32 -6.19
N ALA A 191 9.45 -14.62 -7.27
CA ALA A 191 8.05 -14.40 -7.62
C ALA A 191 7.31 -15.70 -7.89
N GLU A 192 7.93 -16.65 -8.61
CA GLU A 192 7.37 -18.00 -8.82
C GLU A 192 7.17 -18.75 -7.50
N LEU A 193 8.18 -18.77 -6.62
CA LEU A 193 8.08 -19.38 -5.29
C LEU A 193 6.93 -18.75 -4.47
N TRP A 194 6.74 -17.45 -4.62
CA TRP A 194 5.66 -16.74 -3.94
C TRP A 194 4.33 -16.82 -4.69
N GLY A 195 4.22 -17.40 -5.89
CA GLY A 195 3.02 -17.29 -6.72
C GLY A 195 2.60 -15.83 -6.96
N GLY A 196 3.59 -14.94 -7.13
CA GLY A 196 3.44 -13.50 -7.29
C GLY A 196 3.86 -13.01 -8.68
N THR A 197 3.83 -11.69 -8.85
CA THR A 197 4.23 -11.03 -10.11
C THR A 197 5.61 -10.38 -9.96
N CYS A 198 6.51 -10.64 -10.90
CA CYS A 198 7.78 -9.92 -11.01
C CYS A 198 7.62 -8.72 -11.96
N VAL A 199 8.05 -7.53 -11.53
CA VAL A 199 7.96 -6.30 -12.32
C VAL A 199 9.31 -5.57 -12.31
N PRO A 200 9.91 -5.22 -13.47
CA PRO A 200 11.15 -4.47 -13.50
C PRO A 200 11.04 -3.10 -12.82
N ALA A 201 12.03 -2.71 -12.01
CA ALA A 201 12.06 -1.39 -11.36
C ALA A 201 11.98 -0.24 -12.36
N ALA A 202 12.56 -0.42 -13.56
CA ALA A 202 12.53 0.58 -14.64
C ALA A 202 11.10 0.97 -15.07
N GLN A 203 10.09 0.11 -14.88
CA GLN A 203 8.70 0.41 -15.26
C GLN A 203 8.00 1.36 -14.27
N TRP A 204 8.55 1.57 -13.07
CA TRP A 204 7.96 2.39 -12.02
C TRP A 204 8.43 3.85 -12.02
N GLY A 205 9.26 4.23 -13.00
CA GLY A 205 9.69 5.59 -13.26
C GLY A 205 11.16 5.83 -12.93
N ALA A 206 11.88 6.47 -13.85
CA ALA A 206 13.21 7.02 -13.58
C ALA A 206 13.12 8.19 -12.58
N PRO A 207 14.17 8.47 -11.78
CA PRO A 207 14.22 9.70 -11.00
C PRO A 207 14.04 10.89 -11.94
N THR A 208 13.01 11.71 -11.72
CA THR A 208 13.04 13.09 -12.20
C THR A 208 14.15 13.78 -11.43
N ALA A 209 15.28 14.03 -12.10
CA ALA A 209 16.34 14.89 -11.58
C ALA A 209 15.71 16.25 -11.28
N GLY A 210 15.71 16.63 -10.00
CA GLY A 210 15.32 17.93 -9.50
C GLY A 210 16.40 18.41 -8.56
#